data_AF-A0A380TCF3-F1
#
_entry.id   AF-A0A380TCF3-F1
#
_cell.length_a   1.000
_cell.length_b   1.000
_cell.length_c   1.000
_cell.angle_alpha   90.00
_cell.angle_beta   90.00
_cell.angle_gamma   90.00
#
_symmetry.space_group_name_H-M   'P 1'
#
loop_
_entity.id
_entity.type
_entity.pdbx_description
1 polymer ?
#
loop_
_entity_poly.entity_id
_entity_poly.type
_entity_poly.pdbx_seq_one_letter_code
_entity_poly.pdbx_strand_id
1 'polypeptide(L)'
;MEDAYRKQCRFALLSFLIVLFLTHLAPVFYFIPQLTKGYIFGFPAHYFITLVVGWIGTMIFYWFYIQISEKIDQEIDETSGAAFEAEQGKKPAGAAKAPGGAR
;
A
#
# COMPACT_ATOMS: atom_id res chain seq x y z
N MET A 1 -2.74 9.48 -15.17
CA MET A 1 -2.32 8.70 -13.99
C MET A 1 -2.70 7.27 -14.28
N GLU A 2 -1.73 6.39 -14.54
CA GLU A 2 -1.97 4.95 -14.69
C GLU A 2 -2.78 4.42 -13.48
N ASP A 3 -3.69 3.48 -13.75
CA ASP A 3 -4.61 2.95 -12.74
C ASP A 3 -3.87 2.27 -11.58
N ALA A 4 -2.71 1.66 -11.85
CA ALA A 4 -1.87 1.01 -10.85
C ALA A 4 -1.29 2.02 -9.82
N TYR A 5 -0.81 3.18 -10.27
CA TYR A 5 -0.36 4.25 -9.37
C TYR A 5 -1.50 4.81 -8.49
N ARG A 6 -2.70 4.96 -9.05
CA ARG A 6 -3.87 5.38 -8.27
C ARG A 6 -4.24 4.33 -7.22
N LYS A 7 -4.10 3.05 -7.55
CA LYS A 7 -4.32 1.92 -6.64
C LYS A 7 -3.33 1.94 -5.47
N GLN A 8 -2.04 2.17 -5.73
CA GLN A 8 -1.02 2.30 -4.69
C GLN A 8 -1.33 3.43 -3.70
N CYS A 9 -1.64 4.64 -4.19
CA CYS A 9 -2.00 5.78 -3.33
C CYS A 9 -3.23 5.50 -2.46
N ARG A 10 -4.29 4.91 -3.04
CA ARG A 10 -5.51 4.55 -2.29
C ARG A 10 -5.22 3.50 -1.23
N PHE A 11 -4.41 2.50 -1.57
CA PHE A 11 -4.04 1.44 -0.65
C PHE A 11 -3.18 1.97 0.51
N ALA A 12 -2.21 2.84 0.23
CA ALA A 12 -1.38 3.49 1.25
C ALA A 12 -2.23 4.35 2.20
N LEU A 13 -3.15 5.16 1.67
CA LEU A 13 -4.02 6.01 2.48
C LEU A 13 -4.97 5.19 3.35
N LEU A 14 -5.56 4.12 2.81
CA LEU A 14 -6.39 3.20 3.59
C LEU A 14 -5.57 2.51 4.69
N SER A 15 -4.36 2.06 4.37
CA SER A 15 -3.47 1.38 5.32
C SER A 15 -3.05 2.31 6.46
N PHE A 16 -2.78 3.58 6.16
CA PHE A 16 -2.52 4.60 7.17
C PHE A 16 -3.69 4.75 8.15
N LEU A 17 -4.92 4.84 7.65
CA LEU A 17 -6.11 4.94 8.50
C LEU A 17 -6.30 3.70 9.39
N ILE A 18 -6.05 2.51 8.84
CA ILE A 18 -6.15 1.25 9.58
C ILE A 18 -5.12 1.19 10.71
N VAL A 19 -3.85 1.49 10.41
CA VAL A 19 -2.77 1.50 11.42
C VAL A 19 -3.05 2.54 12.49
N LEU A 20 -3.50 3.74 12.10
CA LEU A 20 -3.86 4.79 13.05
C LEU A 20 -4.94 4.30 14.02
N PHE A 21 -5.95 3.59 13.54
CA PHE A 21 -6.99 3.00 14.39
C PHE A 21 -6.45 1.87 15.29
N LEU A 22 -5.62 0.97 14.75
CA LEU A 22 -5.03 -0.13 15.51
C LEU A 22 -4.12 0.35 16.65
N THR A 23 -3.40 1.46 16.46
CA THR A 23 -2.49 2.01 17.47
C THR A 23 -3.15 3.03 18.41
N HIS A 24 -4.28 3.63 18.01
CA HIS A 24 -5.01 4.61 18.82
C HIS A 24 -6.38 4.07 19.24
N LEU A 25 -6.37 3.01 20.06
CA LEU A 25 -7.58 2.40 20.59
C LEU A 25 -8.21 3.15 21.78
N ALA A 26 -7.54 4.16 22.34
CA ALA A 26 -8.07 4.93 23.47
C ALA A 26 -9.51 5.45 23.26
N PRO A 27 -9.87 6.03 22.10
CA PRO A 27 -11.24 6.46 21.81
C PRO A 27 -12.24 5.30 21.82
N VAL A 28 -11.84 4.09 21.43
CA VAL A 28 -12.72 2.90 21.39
C VAL A 28 -13.24 2.57 22.78
N PHE A 29 -12.40 2.67 23.82
CA PHE A 29 -12.80 2.40 25.20
C PHE A 29 -13.72 3.48 25.79
N TYR A 30 -13.67 4.71 25.25
CA TYR A 30 -14.61 5.76 25.60
C TYR A 30 -16.01 5.45 25.05
N PHE A 31 -16.11 5.04 23.79
CA PHE A 31 -17.39 4.67 23.18
C PHE A 31 -17.94 3.33 23.71
N ILE A 32 -17.07 2.43 24.18
CA ILE A 32 -17.45 1.09 24.64
C ILE A 32 -16.95 0.87 26.08
N PRO A 33 -17.56 1.53 27.09
CA PRO A 33 -17.08 1.52 28.48
C PRO A 33 -17.20 0.16 29.18
N GLN A 34 -17.91 -0.80 28.58
CA GLN A 34 -17.96 -2.18 29.06
C GLN A 34 -16.62 -2.90 28.96
N LEU A 35 -15.74 -2.54 28.01
CA LEU A 35 -14.40 -3.14 27.86
C LEU A 35 -13.42 -2.69 28.97
N THR A 36 -13.71 -1.60 29.69
CA THR A 36 -12.82 -1.11 30.75
C THR A 36 -13.05 -1.76 32.11
N LYS A 37 -14.23 -2.36 32.32
CA LYS A 37 -14.66 -2.92 33.61
C LYS A 37 -14.15 -4.34 33.87
N GLY A 38 -13.65 -5.03 32.84
CA GLY A 38 -13.20 -6.41 32.92
C GLY A 38 -11.71 -6.55 33.26
N TYR A 39 -11.35 -7.76 33.72
CA TYR A 39 -9.97 -8.21 33.86
C TYR A 39 -9.75 -9.43 32.98
N ILE A 40 -8.60 -9.49 32.31
CA ILE A 40 -8.13 -10.62 31.52
C ILE A 40 -6.82 -11.09 32.16
N PHE A 41 -6.76 -12.35 32.60
CA PHE A 41 -5.59 -12.91 33.32
C PHE A 41 -5.13 -12.07 34.54
N GLY A 42 -6.06 -11.43 35.24
CA GLY A 42 -5.75 -10.57 36.40
C GLY A 42 -5.25 -9.16 36.03
N PHE A 43 -5.17 -8.82 34.74
CA PHE A 43 -4.78 -7.51 34.24
C PHE A 43 -5.99 -6.76 33.67
N PRO A 44 -6.10 -5.42 33.76
CA PRO A 44 -7.26 -4.71 33.23
C PRO A 44 -7.43 -4.93 31.73
N ALA A 45 -8.64 -5.30 31.32
CA ALA A 45 -8.92 -5.82 29.98
C ALA A 45 -8.58 -4.82 28.87
N HIS A 46 -8.87 -3.54 29.06
CA HIS A 46 -8.60 -2.49 28.07
C HIS A 46 -7.10 -2.36 27.75
N TYR A 47 -6.21 -2.45 28.74
CA TYR A 47 -4.77 -2.45 28.50
C TYR A 47 -4.31 -3.74 27.79
N PHE A 48 -4.87 -4.89 28.16
CA PHE A 48 -4.56 -6.15 27.48
C PHE A 48 -4.94 -6.08 25.99
N ILE A 49 -6.13 -5.57 25.70
CA ILE A 49 -6.64 -5.40 24.33
C ILE A 49 -5.76 -4.42 23.55
N THR A 50 -5.36 -3.28 24.15
CA THR A 50 -4.44 -2.36 23.46
C THR A 50 -3.11 -2.99 23.11
N LEU A 51 -2.57 -3.84 23.99
CA LEU A 51 -1.28 -4.49 23.76
C LEU A 51 -1.43 -5.52 22.65
N VAL A 52 -2.43 -6.40 22.73
CA VAL A 52 -2.65 -7.46 21.75
C VAL A 52 -3.01 -6.88 20.38
N VAL A 53 -3.99 -5.98 20.29
CA VAL A 53 -4.43 -5.43 19.01
C VAL A 53 -3.37 -4.48 18.44
N GLY A 54 -2.80 -3.61 19.28
CA GLY A 54 -1.80 -2.63 18.85
C GLY A 54 -0.48 -3.27 18.41
N TRP A 55 -0.08 -4.40 19.00
CA TRP A 55 1.15 -5.11 18.59
C TRP A 55 0.84 -6.26 17.63
N ILE A 56 0.13 -7.30 18.09
CA ILE A 56 -0.11 -8.52 17.32
C ILE A 56 -1.02 -8.22 16.13
N GLY A 57 -2.09 -7.46 16.35
CA GLY A 57 -2.98 -7.05 15.26
C GLY A 57 -2.25 -6.25 14.17
N THR A 58 -1.42 -5.29 14.57
CA THR A 58 -0.60 -4.50 13.65
C THR A 58 0.43 -5.34 12.89
N MET A 59 1.08 -6.31 13.55
CA MET A 59 2.01 -7.23 12.89
C MET A 59 1.33 -8.07 11.80
N ILE A 60 0.16 -8.63 12.11
CA ILE A 60 -0.63 -9.39 11.15
C ILE A 60 -1.05 -8.48 9.98
N PHE A 61 -1.48 -7.25 10.26
CA PHE A 61 -1.81 -6.29 9.22
C PHE A 61 -0.62 -6.00 8.29
N TYR A 62 0.57 -5.75 8.84
CA TYR A 62 1.76 -5.49 8.03
C TYR A 62 2.20 -6.68 7.19
N TRP A 63 2.03 -7.91 7.69
CA TRP A 63 2.25 -9.10 6.87
C TRP A 63 1.41 -9.06 5.59
N PHE A 64 0.11 -8.79 5.71
CA PHE A 64 -0.77 -8.67 4.54
C PHE A 64 -0.43 -7.45 3.69
N TYR A 65 -0.06 -6.34 4.32
CA TYR A 65 0.32 -5.11 3.64
C TYR A 65 1.50 -5.35 2.68
N ILE A 66 2.55 -6.02 3.14
CA ILE A 66 3.74 -6.31 2.31
C ILE A 66 3.35 -7.12 1.08
N GLN A 67 2.57 -8.20 1.27
CA GLN A 67 2.13 -9.08 0.19
C GLN A 67 1.25 -8.37 -0.85
N ILE A 68 0.42 -7.42 -0.43
CA ILE A 68 -0.45 -6.65 -1.33
C ILE A 68 0.34 -5.53 -2.01
N SER A 69 1.22 -4.84 -1.28
CA SER A 69 2.06 -3.77 -1.82
C SER A 69 2.95 -4.30 -2.93
N GLU A 70 3.62 -5.44 -2.71
CA GLU A 70 4.50 -6.04 -3.71
C GLU A 70 3.77 -6.43 -4.99
N LYS A 71 2.51 -6.88 -4.90
CA LYS A 71 1.67 -7.11 -6.08
C LYS A 71 1.32 -5.83 -6.82
N ILE A 72 1.04 -4.74 -6.10
CA ILE A 72 0.75 -3.45 -6.72
C ILE A 72 2.00 -2.91 -7.42
N ASP A 73 3.17 -3.05 -6.80
CA ASP A 73 4.43 -2.62 -7.40
C ASP A 73 4.76 -3.42 -8.67
N GLN A 74 4.52 -4.75 -8.68
CA GLN A 74 4.64 -5.58 -9.88
C GLN A 74 3.69 -5.13 -11.02
N GLU A 75 2.43 -4.82 -10.70
CA GLU A 75 1.46 -4.32 -11.69
C GLU A 75 1.92 -2.98 -12.33
N ILE A 76 2.61 -2.13 -11.55
CA ILE A 76 3.18 -0.86 -12.06
C ILE A 76 4.31 -1.15 -13.04
N ASP A 77 5.27 -2.02 -12.66
CA ASP A 77 6.42 -2.36 -13.50
C ASP A 77 5.98 -2.98 -14.85
N GLU A 78 4.99 -3.86 -14.83
CA GLU A 78 4.43 -4.48 -16.04
C GLU A 78 3.77 -3.44 -16.96
N THR A 79 2.98 -2.53 -16.40
CA THR A 79 2.25 -1.52 -17.18
C THR A 79 3.19 -0.47 -17.76
N SER A 80 4.15 -0.01 -16.97
CA SER A 80 5.14 0.99 -17.39
C SER A 80 6.16 0.41 -18.38
N GLY A 81 6.56 -0.86 -18.23
CA GLY A 81 7.41 -1.56 -19.20
C GLY A 81 6.74 -1.72 -20.57
N ALA A 82 5.47 -2.14 -20.59
CA ALA A 82 4.68 -2.24 -21.81
C ALA A 82 4.48 -0.87 -22.51
N ALA A 83 4.30 0.21 -21.73
CA ALA A 83 4.21 1.57 -22.27
C ALA A 83 5.52 2.02 -22.94
N PHE A 84 6.68 1.67 -22.36
CA PHE A 84 8.00 1.97 -22.93
C PHE A 84 8.28 1.22 -24.24
N GLU A 85 7.93 -0.06 -24.34
CA GLU A 85 8.08 -0.84 -25.57
C GLU A 85 7.16 -0.34 -26.70
N ALA A 86 5.92 0.06 -26.36
CA ALA A 86 4.98 0.63 -27.30
C ALA A 86 5.45 1.99 -27.87
N GLU A 87 6.15 2.82 -27.08
CA GLU A 87 6.78 4.06 -27.57
C GLU A 87 7.98 3.79 -28.48
N GLN A 88 8.85 2.82 -28.16
CA GLN A 88 9.98 2.48 -29.01
C GLN A 88 9.56 1.89 -30.36
N GLY A 89 8.49 1.09 -30.39
CA GLY A 89 7.92 0.55 -31.63
C GLY A 89 7.28 1.60 -32.55
N LYS A 90 6.98 2.79 -32.04
CA LYS A 90 6.36 3.89 -32.79
C LYS A 90 7.36 4.90 -33.37
N LYS A 91 8.66 4.78 -33.06
CA LYS A 91 9.68 5.64 -33.69
C LYS A 91 9.71 5.35 -35.19
N PRO A 92 9.40 6.32 -36.07
CA PRO A 92 9.22 6.02 -37.48
C PRO A 92 10.55 5.55 -38.09
N ALA A 93 10.48 4.44 -38.81
CA ALA A 93 11.52 3.93 -39.71
C ALA A 93 11.70 4.88 -40.93
N GLY A 94 11.99 6.15 -40.66
CA GLY A 94 12.06 7.24 -41.63
C GLY A 94 13.37 8.02 -41.51
N ALA A 95 14.49 7.33 -41.36
CA ALA A 95 15.82 7.91 -41.55
C ALA A 95 16.58 7.12 -42.63
N ALA A 96 15.93 6.89 -43.78
CA ALA A 96 16.57 6.31 -44.94
C ALA A 96 16.96 7.41 -45.94
N LYS A 97 18.25 7.79 -45.86
CA LYS A 97 19.14 8.11 -47.00
C LYS A 97 18.89 9.42 -47.77
N ALA A 98 19.71 10.43 -47.48
CA ALA A 98 20.09 11.45 -48.47
C ALA A 98 21.51 11.13 -48.98
N PRO A 99 21.76 11.05 -50.30
CA PRO A 99 23.09 10.79 -50.84
C PRO A 99 23.93 12.07 -50.75
N GLY A 100 24.99 12.04 -49.94
CA GLY A 100 25.99 13.10 -49.93
C GLY A 100 26.80 13.08 -51.22
N GLY A 101 26.53 14.05 -52.10
CA GLY A 101 27.45 14.41 -53.17
C GLY A 101 28.61 15.21 -52.58
N ALA A 102 29.83 14.70 -52.72
CA ALA A 102 31.05 15.46 -52.52
C ALA A 102 31.63 15.78 -53.90
N ARG A 103 31.70 17.08 -54.19
CA ARG A 103 32.61 17.67 -55.19
C ARG A 103 34.01 17.76 -54.60
#